data_AF-A0A2D5UZX8-F1
#
_entry.id   AF-A0A2D5UZX8-F1
#
_cell.length_a   1.000
_cell.length_b   1.000
_cell.length_c   1.000
_cell.angle_alpha   90.00
_cell.angle_beta   90.00
_cell.angle_gamma   90.00
#
_symmetry.space_group_name_H-M   'P 1'
#
loop_
_entity.id
_entity.type
_entity.pdbx_description
1 polymer ?
#
loop_
_entity_poly.entity_id
_entity_poly.type
_entity_poly.pdbx_seq_one_letter_code
_entity_poly.pdbx_strand_id
1 'polypeptide(L)'
;MSKCSVQDQRTVQYSLLDYRKDPKSGLVNGPYGIGAAVLSIAIPLGLGLSLGLYFFLRTKRIIKIRQQSKKLEQEFASALFQLGNRLGDGLPAEIAFSKVADVMEGTVSGKFFNLVSTNIRKLGYGVEQAIFDPQHGALSYYPSNLIESSMKVFVQSSRKGPQVAAQAMINVSEYIKQMHRVDERLKDLMADIISSMKSQIQFLTPAIAGIVIGITSMITAILGSLGSQIGALAAEGGGAAGGGLMDAFGSGVPTYYFQIIVGLYVVQIVYILSLMINGIQNGSDKLNERYLIGKNETKSTIIYCAIAFFLMLMFNIIAGTILGTIGGSVG
;
A
#
# COMPACT_ATOMS: atom_id res chain seq x y z
N MET A 1 30.33 -11.92 32.34
CA MET A 1 31.59 -11.36 32.86
C MET A 1 32.53 -11.10 31.69
N SER A 2 32.62 -9.86 31.23
CA SER A 2 33.77 -9.36 30.48
C SER A 2 34.07 -7.98 31.06
N LYS A 3 35.22 -7.88 31.73
CA LYS A 3 35.68 -6.67 32.43
C LYS A 3 35.98 -5.58 31.40
N CYS A 4 35.36 -4.42 31.56
CA CYS A 4 35.85 -3.18 30.95
C CYS A 4 36.79 -2.55 31.99
N SER A 5 38.09 -2.83 31.88
CA SER A 5 39.13 -2.16 32.67
C SER A 5 39.72 -1.03 31.85
N VAL A 6 39.59 0.17 32.41
CA VAL A 6 40.31 1.43 32.17
C VAL A 6 41.62 1.28 31.40
N GLN A 7 41.65 1.76 30.15
CA GLN A 7 42.70 2.61 29.56
C GLN A 7 42.51 2.67 28.03
N ASP A 8 42.08 3.83 27.52
CA ASP A 8 42.78 4.60 26.46
C ASP A 8 41.82 5.66 25.90
N GLN A 9 42.13 6.92 26.19
CA GLN A 9 41.40 8.10 25.73
C GLN A 9 41.76 8.39 24.26
N ARG A 10 41.15 7.72 23.26
CA ARG A 10 41.14 8.24 21.86
C ARG A 10 40.27 7.56 20.80
N THR A 11 39.27 6.77 21.17
CA THR A 11 38.34 6.21 20.18
C THR A 11 36.91 6.34 20.66
N VAL A 12 36.07 7.05 19.89
CA VAL A 12 34.62 7.01 20.00
C VAL A 12 34.19 5.56 19.76
N GLN A 13 34.07 4.79 20.83
CA GLN A 13 33.74 3.38 20.76
C GLN A 13 32.23 3.26 20.56
N TYR A 14 31.79 3.15 19.31
CA TYR A 14 30.40 2.88 18.97
C TYR A 14 30.01 1.49 19.49
N SER A 15 29.51 1.40 20.72
CA SER A 15 28.96 0.14 21.26
C SER A 15 27.71 -0.26 20.48
N LEU A 16 27.80 -1.39 19.76
CA LEU A 16 26.74 -1.94 18.90
C LEU A 16 25.42 -2.15 19.66
N LEU A 17 25.51 -2.58 20.92
CA LEU A 17 24.41 -2.78 21.85
C LEU A 17 24.81 -2.17 23.20
N ASP A 18 24.58 -0.87 23.37
CA ASP A 18 24.83 -0.20 24.66
C ASP A 18 23.68 -0.49 25.63
N TYR A 19 23.97 -0.89 26.86
CA TYR A 19 22.98 -1.20 27.88
C TYR A 19 23.28 -0.40 29.15
N ARG A 20 22.28 0.31 29.67
CA ARG A 20 22.41 1.13 30.89
C ARG A 20 21.77 0.41 32.07
N LYS A 21 22.45 0.39 33.21
CA LYS A 21 21.84 -0.08 34.45
C LYS A 21 21.00 1.03 35.05
N ASP A 22 19.74 0.72 35.35
CA ASP A 22 18.82 1.62 36.04
C ASP A 22 19.26 1.76 37.52
N PRO A 23 19.53 2.98 38.02
CA PRO A 23 20.01 3.21 39.39
C PRO A 23 19.03 2.76 40.47
N LYS A 24 17.72 2.63 40.18
CA LYS A 24 16.68 2.35 41.17
C LYS A 24 16.26 0.88 41.25
N SER A 25 16.36 0.13 40.16
CA SER A 25 15.82 -1.23 40.06
C SER A 25 16.91 -2.31 39.90
N GLY A 26 18.15 -1.93 39.63
CA GLY A 26 19.24 -2.87 39.33
C GLY A 26 19.08 -3.63 38.01
N LEU A 27 18.02 -3.33 37.25
CA LEU A 27 17.74 -3.91 35.94
C LEU A 27 18.60 -3.22 34.88
N VAL A 28 19.14 -4.04 33.97
CA VAL A 28 19.90 -3.57 32.80
C VAL A 28 18.87 -3.17 31.73
N ASN A 29 18.60 -1.87 31.60
CA ASN A 29 17.74 -1.31 30.57
C ASN A 29 18.56 -1.01 29.32
N GLY A 30 18.10 -1.47 28.16
CA GLY A 30 18.78 -1.32 26.87
C GLY A 30 18.34 -2.41 25.91
N PRO A 31 18.62 -2.29 24.60
CA PRO A 31 19.78 -1.59 24.06
C PRO A 31 19.53 -0.16 23.53
N TYR A 32 20.47 0.73 23.82
CA TYR A 32 20.57 2.13 23.37
C TYR A 32 21.57 2.34 22.22
N GLY A 33 22.29 1.27 21.84
CA GLY A 33 23.29 1.33 20.77
C GLY A 33 22.67 1.59 19.40
N ILE A 34 23.45 2.21 18.51
CA ILE A 34 23.06 2.48 17.12
C ILE A 34 22.77 1.16 16.38
N GLY A 35 23.56 0.11 16.66
CA GLY A 35 23.35 -1.23 16.09
C GLY A 35 22.01 -1.83 16.50
N ALA A 36 21.57 -1.61 17.74
CA ALA A 36 20.23 -1.98 18.18
C ALA A 36 19.13 -1.20 17.44
N ALA A 37 19.26 0.12 17.30
CA ALA A 37 18.29 0.92 16.56
C ALA A 37 18.22 0.51 15.08
N VAL A 38 19.34 0.15 14.46
CA VAL A 38 19.32 -0.40 13.09
C VAL A 38 18.65 -1.78 13.05
N LEU A 39 18.91 -2.66 14.04
CA LEU A 39 18.26 -3.96 14.15
C LEU A 39 16.75 -3.85 14.38
N SER A 40 16.26 -2.85 15.10
CA SER A 40 14.82 -2.64 15.26
C SER A 40 14.12 -2.21 13.99
N ILE A 41 14.83 -1.79 12.91
CA ILE A 41 14.22 -1.54 11.58
C ILE A 41 13.76 -2.87 10.98
N ALA A 42 14.46 -3.98 11.27
CA ALA A 42 14.17 -5.27 10.68
C ALA A 42 12.77 -5.81 11.06
N ILE A 43 12.24 -5.42 12.22
CA ILE A 43 10.91 -5.84 12.69
C ILE A 43 9.78 -5.22 11.84
N PRO A 44 9.63 -3.88 11.74
CA PRO A 44 8.63 -3.28 10.88
C PRO A 44 8.88 -3.58 9.39
N LEU A 45 10.15 -3.69 8.97
CA LEU A 45 10.49 -4.13 7.61
C LEU A 45 9.96 -5.54 7.34
N GLY A 46 10.20 -6.48 8.26
CA GLY A 46 9.75 -7.87 8.14
C GLY A 46 8.23 -7.98 8.10
N LEU A 47 7.53 -7.28 8.99
CA LEU A 47 6.05 -7.27 9.00
C LEU A 47 5.46 -6.63 7.74
N GLY A 48 5.92 -5.43 7.37
CA GLY A 48 5.42 -4.70 6.21
C GLY A 48 5.72 -5.42 4.89
N LEU A 49 6.94 -5.96 4.72
CA LEU A 49 7.29 -6.77 3.54
C LEU A 49 6.53 -8.09 3.50
N SER A 50 6.39 -8.80 4.63
CA SER A 50 5.67 -10.08 4.67
C SER A 50 4.21 -9.91 4.23
N LEU A 51 3.50 -8.94 4.83
CA LEU A 51 2.12 -8.62 4.46
C LEU A 51 2.05 -8.10 3.01
N GLY A 52 2.93 -7.17 2.66
CA GLY A 52 2.97 -6.54 1.35
C GLY A 52 3.17 -7.54 0.22
N LEU A 53 4.21 -8.38 0.33
CA LEU A 53 4.55 -9.41 -0.65
C LEU A 53 3.50 -10.50 -0.71
N TYR A 54 2.95 -10.95 0.43
CA TYR A 54 1.90 -11.97 0.47
C TYR A 54 0.68 -11.54 -0.37
N PHE A 55 0.20 -10.32 -0.18
CA PHE A 55 -0.95 -9.82 -0.93
C PHE A 55 -0.62 -9.50 -2.39
N PHE A 56 0.56 -8.94 -2.66
CA PHE A 56 0.98 -8.58 -4.00
C PHE A 56 1.16 -9.82 -4.90
N LEU A 57 1.88 -10.85 -4.43
CA LEU A 57 2.16 -12.06 -5.20
C LEU A 57 0.90 -12.86 -5.47
N ARG A 58 0.01 -12.98 -4.48
CA ARG A 58 -1.27 -13.71 -4.63
C ARG A 58 -2.17 -13.06 -5.68
N THR A 59 -2.09 -11.74 -5.85
CA THR A 59 -3.03 -10.98 -6.67
C THR A 59 -2.51 -10.62 -8.07
N LYS A 60 -1.19 -10.61 -8.27
CA LYS A 60 -0.52 -10.13 -9.50
C LYS A 60 -1.02 -10.75 -10.81
N ARG A 61 -1.45 -12.02 -10.81
CA ARG A 61 -1.99 -12.68 -12.01
C ARG A 61 -3.47 -12.35 -12.23
N ILE A 62 -4.27 -12.45 -11.19
CA ILE A 62 -5.73 -12.29 -11.25
C ILE A 62 -6.11 -10.84 -11.58
N ILE A 63 -5.32 -9.86 -11.12
CA ILE A 63 -5.57 -8.45 -11.40
C ILE A 63 -5.52 -8.10 -12.91
N LYS A 64 -4.76 -8.85 -13.72
CA LYS A 64 -4.72 -8.64 -15.18
C LYS A 64 -6.06 -8.95 -15.84
N ILE A 65 -6.70 -10.04 -15.43
CA ILE A 65 -8.03 -10.43 -15.91
C ILE A 65 -9.04 -9.37 -15.48
N ARG A 66 -8.98 -8.94 -14.22
CA ARG A 66 -9.86 -7.88 -13.69
C ARG A 66 -9.72 -6.57 -14.45
N GLN A 67 -8.49 -6.17 -14.81
CA GLN A 67 -8.23 -4.98 -15.60
C GLN A 67 -8.82 -5.09 -17.02
N GLN A 68 -8.77 -6.26 -17.64
CA GLN A 68 -9.42 -6.50 -18.92
C GLN A 68 -10.95 -6.39 -18.81
N SER A 69 -11.55 -6.99 -17.78
CA SER A 69 -13.00 -6.82 -17.53
C SER A 69 -13.38 -5.36 -17.30
N LYS A 70 -12.59 -4.61 -16.53
CA LYS A 70 -12.86 -3.19 -16.27
C LYS A 70 -12.75 -2.33 -17.53
N LYS A 71 -11.79 -2.65 -18.41
CA LYS A 71 -11.67 -1.99 -19.72
C LYS A 71 -12.86 -2.33 -20.63
N LEU A 72 -13.30 -3.59 -20.61
CA LEU A 72 -14.51 -4.00 -21.31
C LEU A 72 -15.72 -3.21 -20.80
N GLU A 73 -15.94 -3.10 -19.49
CA GLU A 73 -17.04 -2.33 -18.88
C GLU A 73 -17.09 -0.87 -19.40
N GLN A 74 -15.93 -0.21 -19.54
CA GLN A 74 -15.84 1.16 -20.07
C GLN A 74 -16.29 1.25 -21.55
N GLU A 75 -15.88 0.28 -22.37
CA GLU A 75 -16.22 0.22 -23.79
C GLU A 75 -17.61 -0.40 -24.04
N PHE A 76 -18.23 -0.99 -23.01
CA PHE A 76 -19.41 -1.85 -23.15
C PHE A 76 -20.66 -1.07 -23.54
N ALA A 77 -20.82 0.16 -23.04
CA ALA A 77 -21.96 0.99 -23.38
C ALA A 77 -22.04 1.25 -24.89
N SER A 78 -20.92 1.59 -25.52
CA SER A 78 -20.84 1.75 -26.97
C SER A 78 -21.13 0.45 -27.70
N ALA A 79 -20.66 -0.68 -27.18
CA ALA A 79 -20.90 -1.99 -27.76
C ALA A 79 -22.38 -2.39 -27.73
N LEU A 80 -23.08 -2.16 -26.61
CA LEU A 80 -24.52 -2.39 -26.50
C LEU A 80 -25.33 -1.47 -27.40
N PHE A 81 -24.90 -0.23 -27.56
CA PHE A 81 -25.54 0.69 -28.50
C PHE A 81 -25.44 0.19 -29.95
N GLN A 82 -24.25 -0.28 -30.37
CA GLN A 82 -24.06 -0.89 -31.69
C GLN A 82 -24.88 -2.16 -31.84
N LEU A 83 -24.90 -3.04 -30.83
CA LEU A 83 -25.72 -4.25 -30.83
C LEU A 83 -27.21 -3.90 -30.97
N GLY A 84 -27.68 -2.92 -30.20
CA GLY A 84 -29.05 -2.43 -30.27
C GLY A 84 -29.45 -1.95 -31.66
N ASN A 85 -28.61 -1.13 -32.30
CA ASN A 85 -28.87 -0.66 -33.67
C ASN A 85 -28.93 -1.82 -34.68
N ARG A 86 -28.03 -2.80 -34.59
CA ARG A 86 -28.03 -3.96 -35.50
C ARG A 86 -29.27 -4.84 -35.34
N LEU A 87 -29.76 -5.01 -34.12
CA LEU A 87 -31.02 -5.71 -33.86
C LEU A 87 -32.22 -4.90 -34.36
N GLY A 88 -32.16 -3.56 -34.27
CA GLY A 88 -33.17 -2.64 -34.79
C GLY A 88 -33.26 -2.66 -36.31
N ASP A 89 -32.14 -2.90 -37.00
CA ASP A 89 -32.09 -3.17 -38.44
C ASP A 89 -32.78 -4.50 -38.83
N GLY A 90 -33.26 -5.28 -37.85
CA GLY A 90 -33.94 -6.57 -38.06
C GLY A 90 -32.98 -7.76 -38.16
N LEU A 91 -31.68 -7.58 -37.89
CA LEU A 91 -30.72 -8.67 -37.92
C LEU A 91 -30.99 -9.67 -36.78
N PRO A 92 -30.91 -10.99 -37.05
CA PRO A 92 -30.88 -12.00 -36.00
C PRO A 92 -29.74 -11.76 -35.02
N ALA A 93 -29.95 -12.14 -33.76
CA ALA A 93 -29.00 -11.95 -32.66
C ALA A 93 -27.60 -12.48 -33.00
N GLU A 94 -27.54 -13.67 -33.58
CA GLU A 94 -26.32 -14.39 -33.96
C GLU A 94 -25.47 -13.61 -34.97
N ILE A 95 -26.12 -12.97 -35.93
CA ILE A 95 -25.47 -12.16 -36.97
C ILE A 95 -25.06 -10.80 -36.39
N ALA A 96 -25.88 -10.23 -35.51
CA ALA A 96 -25.59 -8.97 -34.86
C ALA A 96 -24.27 -9.02 -34.05
N PHE A 97 -23.99 -10.12 -33.32
CA PHE A 97 -22.71 -10.27 -32.61
C PHE A 97 -21.50 -10.23 -33.54
N SER A 98 -21.57 -10.91 -34.69
CA SER A 98 -20.48 -10.88 -35.68
C SER A 98 -20.27 -9.45 -36.19
N LYS A 99 -21.36 -8.74 -36.52
CA LYS A 99 -21.25 -7.39 -37.08
C LYS A 99 -20.70 -6.38 -36.07
N VAL A 100 -21.07 -6.50 -34.79
CA VAL A 100 -20.51 -5.66 -33.72
C VAL A 100 -19.03 -5.98 -33.50
N ALA A 101 -18.64 -7.25 -33.56
CA ALA A 101 -17.24 -7.66 -33.46
C ALA A 101 -16.38 -7.01 -34.57
N ASP A 102 -16.87 -7.01 -35.82
CA ASP A 102 -16.18 -6.39 -36.96
C ASP A 102 -16.05 -4.87 -36.79
N VAL A 103 -17.11 -4.20 -36.35
CA VAL A 103 -17.12 -2.74 -36.17
C VAL A 103 -16.20 -2.30 -35.01
N MET A 104 -16.05 -3.16 -34.00
CA MET A 104 -15.25 -2.88 -32.80
C MET A 104 -13.89 -3.59 -32.83
N GLU A 105 -13.37 -3.93 -34.01
CA GLU A 105 -12.10 -4.61 -34.16
C GLU A 105 -10.96 -3.85 -33.44
N GLY A 106 -10.06 -4.59 -32.80
CA GLY A 106 -8.96 -4.01 -32.02
C GLY A 106 -9.31 -3.57 -30.59
N THR A 107 -10.60 -3.49 -30.23
CA THR A 107 -11.05 -3.14 -28.87
C THR A 107 -11.24 -4.36 -27.96
N VAL A 108 -11.42 -4.17 -26.65
CA VAL A 108 -11.72 -5.28 -25.73
C VAL A 108 -13.15 -5.75 -25.94
N SER A 109 -14.08 -4.83 -26.16
CA SER A 109 -15.46 -5.14 -26.59
C SER A 109 -15.46 -6.00 -27.85
N GLY A 110 -14.73 -5.63 -28.91
CA GLY A 110 -14.63 -6.43 -30.13
C GLY A 110 -14.18 -7.86 -29.86
N LYS A 111 -13.18 -8.06 -28.99
CA LYS A 111 -12.74 -9.41 -28.58
C LYS A 111 -13.82 -10.21 -27.86
N PHE A 112 -14.59 -9.57 -26.97
CA PHE A 112 -15.73 -10.22 -26.30
C PHE A 112 -16.80 -10.66 -27.32
N PHE A 113 -17.24 -9.74 -28.19
CA PHE A 113 -18.24 -10.04 -29.22
C PHE A 113 -17.75 -11.08 -30.25
N ASN A 114 -16.47 -11.04 -30.61
CA ASN A 114 -15.85 -12.03 -31.50
C ASN A 114 -15.81 -13.42 -30.85
N LEU A 115 -15.54 -13.51 -29.55
CA LEU A 115 -15.55 -14.77 -28.82
C LEU A 115 -16.97 -15.38 -28.80
N VAL A 116 -17.99 -14.56 -28.52
CA VAL A 116 -19.39 -15.00 -28.61
C VAL A 116 -19.74 -15.46 -30.02
N SER A 117 -19.38 -14.68 -31.06
CA SER A 117 -19.63 -15.04 -32.46
C SER A 117 -18.92 -16.33 -32.86
N THR A 118 -17.68 -16.53 -32.40
CA THR A 118 -16.90 -17.74 -32.66
C THR A 118 -17.54 -18.97 -32.01
N ASN A 119 -18.02 -18.84 -30.77
CA ASN A 119 -18.72 -19.92 -30.08
C ASN A 119 -20.02 -20.30 -30.81
N ILE A 120 -20.78 -19.32 -31.31
CA ILE A 120 -21.99 -19.58 -32.10
C ILE A 120 -21.64 -20.28 -33.42
N ARG A 121 -20.66 -19.76 -34.18
CA ARG A 121 -20.34 -20.24 -35.53
C ARG A 121 -19.55 -21.55 -35.56
N LYS A 122 -18.58 -21.73 -34.67
CA LYS A 122 -17.66 -22.89 -34.69
C LYS A 122 -18.11 -24.02 -33.77
N LEU A 123 -18.70 -23.71 -32.62
CA LEU A 123 -19.13 -24.71 -31.64
C LEU A 123 -20.62 -25.04 -31.75
N GLY A 124 -21.38 -24.30 -32.56
CA GLY A 124 -22.82 -24.49 -32.74
C GLY A 124 -23.64 -24.11 -31.49
N TYR A 125 -23.07 -23.28 -30.61
CA TYR A 125 -23.74 -22.88 -29.38
C TYR A 125 -24.87 -21.90 -29.66
N GLY A 126 -25.96 -22.01 -28.89
CA GLY A 126 -26.96 -20.96 -28.83
C GLY A 126 -26.38 -19.69 -28.21
N VAL A 127 -27.01 -18.53 -28.46
CA VAL A 127 -26.55 -17.22 -27.95
C VAL A 127 -26.34 -17.22 -26.42
N GLU A 128 -27.26 -17.83 -25.68
CA GLU A 128 -27.17 -17.95 -24.21
C GLU A 128 -25.94 -18.77 -23.78
N GLN A 129 -25.72 -19.93 -24.41
CA GLN A 129 -24.58 -20.80 -24.13
C GLN A 129 -23.26 -20.14 -24.51
N ALA A 130 -23.20 -19.47 -25.66
CA ALA A 130 -22.00 -18.78 -26.13
C ALA A 130 -21.50 -17.69 -25.17
N ILE A 131 -22.41 -17.10 -24.39
CA ILE A 131 -22.11 -16.06 -23.41
C ILE A 131 -21.83 -16.66 -22.02
N PHE A 132 -22.70 -17.54 -21.53
CA PHE A 132 -22.75 -17.95 -20.11
C PHE A 132 -22.19 -19.35 -19.82
N ASP A 133 -21.78 -20.13 -20.81
CA ASP A 133 -21.25 -21.46 -20.56
C ASP A 133 -20.05 -21.42 -19.59
N PRO A 134 -20.03 -22.25 -18.52
CA PRO A 134 -18.97 -22.21 -17.50
C PRO A 134 -17.57 -22.54 -18.02
N GLN A 135 -17.46 -23.30 -19.12
CA GLN A 135 -16.17 -23.77 -19.65
C GLN A 135 -15.70 -22.94 -20.84
N HIS A 136 -16.60 -22.60 -21.76
CA HIS A 136 -16.27 -21.96 -23.04
C HIS A 136 -16.96 -20.61 -23.25
N GLY A 137 -17.85 -20.18 -22.34
CA GLY A 137 -18.60 -18.93 -22.47
C GLY A 137 -17.71 -17.70 -22.40
N ALA A 138 -18.06 -16.65 -23.15
CA ALA A 138 -17.26 -15.43 -23.20
C ALA A 138 -17.11 -14.74 -21.83
N LEU A 139 -18.09 -14.88 -20.94
CA LEU A 139 -18.06 -14.29 -19.60
C LEU A 139 -17.00 -14.94 -18.68
N SER A 140 -16.58 -16.18 -18.95
CA SER A 140 -15.51 -16.85 -18.17
C SER A 140 -14.16 -16.13 -18.31
N TYR A 141 -13.92 -15.52 -19.48
CA TYR A 141 -12.71 -14.73 -19.77
C TYR A 141 -12.83 -13.27 -19.32
N TYR A 142 -14.05 -12.76 -19.22
CA TYR A 142 -14.34 -11.37 -18.85
C TYR A 142 -15.34 -11.30 -17.69
N PRO A 143 -14.95 -11.73 -16.47
CA PRO A 143 -15.86 -11.73 -15.33
C PRO A 143 -16.28 -10.30 -14.96
N SER A 144 -17.57 -10.00 -15.09
CA SER A 144 -18.19 -8.72 -14.74
C SER A 144 -19.69 -8.88 -14.52
N ASN A 145 -20.17 -8.44 -13.35
CA ASN A 145 -21.59 -8.48 -13.00
C ASN A 145 -22.44 -7.58 -13.91
N LEU A 146 -21.88 -6.45 -14.36
CA LEU A 146 -22.57 -5.49 -15.24
C LEU A 146 -22.80 -6.10 -16.63
N ILE A 147 -21.77 -6.73 -17.18
CA ILE A 147 -21.82 -7.39 -18.48
C ILE A 147 -22.74 -8.60 -18.43
N GLU A 148 -22.61 -9.42 -17.39
CA GLU A 148 -23.48 -10.58 -17.15
C GLU A 148 -24.96 -10.18 -17.09
N SER A 149 -25.29 -9.17 -16.29
CA SER A 149 -26.67 -8.69 -16.12
C SER A 149 -27.22 -8.11 -17.42
N SER A 150 -26.41 -7.34 -18.14
CA SER A 150 -26.80 -6.76 -19.44
C SER A 150 -27.08 -7.85 -20.47
N MET A 151 -26.23 -8.87 -20.54
CA MET A 151 -26.42 -10.00 -21.45
C MET A 151 -27.61 -10.89 -21.05
N LYS A 152 -27.94 -11.00 -19.76
CA LYS A 152 -29.16 -11.69 -19.30
C LYS A 152 -30.41 -10.97 -19.77
N VAL A 153 -30.43 -9.63 -19.64
CA VAL A 153 -31.52 -8.79 -20.19
C VAL A 153 -31.62 -8.97 -21.71
N PHE A 154 -30.48 -9.01 -22.41
CA PHE A 154 -30.44 -9.27 -23.84
C PHE A 154 -31.05 -10.62 -24.22
N VAL A 155 -30.62 -11.72 -23.60
CA VAL A 155 -31.15 -13.06 -23.90
C VAL A 155 -32.66 -13.16 -23.63
N GLN A 156 -33.15 -12.52 -22.57
CA GLN A 156 -34.59 -12.53 -22.27
C GLN A 156 -35.40 -11.66 -23.24
N SER A 157 -34.84 -10.55 -23.71
CA SER A 157 -35.50 -9.65 -24.66
C SER A 157 -35.44 -10.18 -26.09
N SER A 158 -34.38 -10.89 -26.49
CA SER A 158 -34.26 -11.51 -27.83
C SER A 158 -35.31 -12.59 -28.06
N ARG A 159 -35.72 -13.32 -27.02
CA ARG A 159 -36.84 -14.26 -27.05
C ARG A 159 -38.19 -13.61 -27.43
N LYS A 160 -38.33 -12.29 -27.20
CA LYS A 160 -39.52 -11.51 -27.55
C LYS A 160 -39.43 -10.83 -28.94
N GLY A 161 -38.30 -10.99 -29.62
CA GLY A 161 -38.06 -10.49 -30.97
C GLY A 161 -36.95 -9.41 -31.07
N PRO A 162 -36.38 -9.19 -32.26
CA PRO A 162 -35.23 -8.30 -32.46
C PRO A 162 -35.49 -6.85 -32.04
N GLN A 163 -36.68 -6.31 -32.31
CA GLN A 163 -37.03 -4.92 -31.96
C GLN A 163 -37.09 -4.69 -30.45
N VAL A 164 -37.61 -5.66 -29.69
CA VAL A 164 -37.66 -5.59 -28.22
C VAL A 164 -36.24 -5.66 -27.64
N ALA A 165 -35.39 -6.53 -28.19
CA ALA A 165 -33.98 -6.62 -27.81
C ALA A 165 -33.20 -5.34 -28.16
N ALA A 166 -33.47 -4.74 -29.32
CA ALA A 166 -32.87 -3.48 -29.75
C ALA A 166 -33.13 -2.37 -28.73
N GLN A 167 -34.40 -2.15 -28.39
CA GLN A 167 -34.80 -1.14 -27.41
C GLN A 167 -34.18 -1.41 -26.03
N ALA A 168 -34.17 -2.68 -25.60
CA ALA A 168 -33.55 -3.06 -24.33
C ALA A 168 -32.04 -2.74 -24.31
N MET A 169 -31.30 -3.07 -25.37
CA MET A 169 -29.86 -2.81 -25.46
C MET A 169 -29.53 -1.33 -25.54
N ILE A 170 -30.32 -0.53 -26.27
CA ILE A 170 -30.16 0.93 -26.29
C ILE A 170 -30.38 1.50 -24.89
N ASN A 171 -31.46 1.10 -24.19
CA ASN A 171 -31.75 1.58 -22.84
C ASN A 171 -30.66 1.18 -21.83
N VAL A 172 -30.17 -0.07 -21.88
CA VAL A 172 -29.08 -0.53 -21.02
C VAL A 172 -27.79 0.23 -21.34
N SER A 173 -27.51 0.51 -22.62
CA SER A 173 -26.35 1.31 -23.02
C SER A 173 -26.37 2.70 -22.40
N GLU A 174 -27.54 3.36 -22.42
CA GLU A 174 -27.70 4.70 -21.85
C GLU A 174 -27.56 4.66 -20.33
N TYR A 175 -28.15 3.66 -19.67
CA TYR A 175 -27.98 3.44 -18.23
C TYR A 175 -26.50 3.28 -17.84
N ILE A 176 -25.72 2.49 -18.57
CA ILE A 176 -24.28 2.31 -18.31
C ILE A 176 -23.52 3.63 -18.54
N LYS A 177 -23.84 4.40 -19.59
CA LYS A 177 -23.22 5.73 -19.79
C LYS A 177 -23.50 6.67 -18.62
N GLN A 178 -24.74 6.71 -18.13
CA GLN A 178 -25.08 7.54 -16.97
C GLN A 178 -24.35 7.06 -15.71
N MET A 179 -24.28 5.75 -15.48
CA MET A 179 -23.50 5.19 -14.37
C MET A 179 -22.02 5.58 -14.46
N HIS A 180 -21.43 5.53 -15.65
CA HIS A 180 -20.04 5.93 -15.86
C HIS A 180 -19.81 7.42 -15.55
N ARG A 181 -20.72 8.31 -15.99
CA ARG A 181 -20.67 9.74 -15.65
C ARG A 181 -20.75 9.98 -14.15
N VAL A 182 -21.58 9.22 -13.44
CA VAL A 182 -21.67 9.30 -11.97
C VAL A 182 -20.35 8.86 -11.33
N ASP A 183 -19.75 7.76 -11.78
CA ASP A 183 -18.46 7.26 -11.29
C ASP A 183 -17.32 8.27 -11.54
N GLU A 184 -17.25 8.88 -12.73
CA GLU A 184 -16.29 9.95 -13.03
C GLU A 184 -16.51 11.16 -12.11
N ARG A 185 -17.76 11.60 -11.94
CA ARG A 185 -18.07 12.74 -11.06
C ARG A 185 -17.68 12.46 -9.61
N LEU A 186 -17.92 11.25 -9.11
CA LEU A 186 -17.51 10.86 -7.75
C LEU A 186 -15.99 10.85 -7.60
N LYS A 187 -15.26 10.35 -8.60
CA LYS A 187 -13.79 10.37 -8.61
C LYS A 187 -13.24 11.79 -8.62
N ASP A 188 -13.83 12.68 -9.41
CA ASP A 188 -13.43 14.09 -9.44
C ASP A 188 -13.64 14.77 -8.09
N LEU A 189 -14.81 14.56 -7.47
CA LEU A 189 -15.10 15.12 -6.14
C LEU A 189 -14.14 14.60 -5.06
N MET A 190 -13.67 13.36 -5.18
CA MET A 190 -12.76 12.72 -4.23
C MET A 190 -11.29 12.85 -4.61
N ALA A 191 -10.97 13.49 -5.73
CA ALA A 191 -9.62 13.51 -6.30
C ALA A 191 -8.60 14.07 -5.30
N ASP A 192 -8.92 15.19 -4.65
CA ASP A 192 -8.05 15.85 -3.68
C ASP A 192 -7.81 14.99 -2.44
N ILE A 193 -8.88 14.36 -1.91
CA ILE A 193 -8.81 13.48 -0.74
C ILE A 193 -7.95 12.24 -1.06
N ILE A 194 -8.23 11.59 -2.18
CA ILE A 194 -7.47 10.42 -2.66
C ILE A 194 -6.01 10.79 -2.89
N SER A 195 -5.75 11.94 -3.52
CA SER A 195 -4.39 12.42 -3.81
C SER A 195 -3.61 12.67 -2.51
N SER A 196 -4.24 13.34 -1.55
CA SER A 196 -3.68 13.58 -0.21
C SER A 196 -3.36 12.26 0.51
N MET A 197 -4.30 11.31 0.55
CA MET A 197 -4.08 9.99 1.16
C MET A 197 -2.95 9.21 0.46
N LYS A 198 -2.87 9.27 -0.87
CA LYS A 198 -1.77 8.65 -1.62
C LYS A 198 -0.42 9.29 -1.30
N SER A 199 -0.38 10.61 -1.15
CA SER A 199 0.83 11.35 -0.74
C SER A 199 1.26 10.96 0.68
N GLN A 200 0.29 10.82 1.60
CA GLN A 200 0.54 10.34 2.96
C GLN A 200 1.16 8.95 2.99
N ILE A 201 0.55 8.01 2.27
CA ILE A 201 1.07 6.64 2.14
C ILE A 201 2.48 6.64 1.56
N GLN A 202 2.68 7.28 0.40
CA GLN A 202 3.90 7.09 -0.38
C GLN A 202 5.11 7.87 0.16
N PHE A 203 4.87 8.98 0.84
CA PHE A 203 5.96 9.89 1.21
C PHE A 203 5.80 10.47 2.61
N LEU A 204 4.70 11.18 2.89
CA LEU A 204 4.62 12.03 4.09
C LEU A 204 4.71 11.21 5.39
N THR A 205 3.94 10.12 5.50
CA THR A 205 3.94 9.27 6.71
C THR A 205 5.29 8.58 6.91
N PRO A 206 5.88 7.89 5.92
CA PRO A 206 7.24 7.35 6.03
C PRO A 206 8.30 8.39 6.39
N ALA A 207 8.23 9.58 5.78
CA ALA A 207 9.22 10.63 5.98
C ALA A 207 9.16 11.23 7.39
N ILE A 208 7.97 11.63 7.84
CA ILE A 208 7.79 12.19 9.19
C ILE A 208 8.19 11.16 10.24
N ALA A 209 7.77 9.90 10.09
CA ALA A 209 8.14 8.84 11.02
C ALA A 209 9.66 8.61 11.05
N GLY A 210 10.32 8.61 9.90
CA GLY A 210 11.78 8.49 9.82
C GLY A 210 12.51 9.66 10.48
N ILE A 211 12.03 10.89 10.29
CA ILE A 211 12.58 12.10 10.93
C ILE A 211 12.44 12.02 12.44
N VAL A 212 11.25 11.64 12.94
CA VAL A 212 10.98 11.50 14.38
C VAL A 212 11.96 10.50 15.00
N ILE A 213 12.17 9.32 14.39
CA ILE A 213 13.14 8.33 14.87
C ILE A 213 14.57 8.86 14.84
N GLY A 214 14.97 9.56 13.77
CA GLY A 214 16.30 10.17 13.69
C GLY A 214 16.56 11.17 14.81
N ILE A 215 15.62 12.08 15.07
CA ILE A 215 15.74 13.09 16.13
C ILE A 215 15.74 12.42 17.50
N THR A 216 14.86 11.45 17.74
CA THR A 216 14.84 10.70 19.01
C THR A 216 16.17 9.98 19.24
N SER A 217 16.74 9.34 18.22
CA SER A 217 18.05 8.70 18.33
C SER A 217 19.15 9.70 18.71
N MET A 218 19.14 10.91 18.14
CA MET A 218 20.08 11.97 18.47
C MET A 218 19.96 12.42 19.93
N ILE A 219 18.72 12.69 20.39
CA ILE A 219 18.44 13.12 21.77
C ILE A 219 18.89 12.03 22.75
N THR A 220 18.55 10.76 22.50
CA THR A 220 18.95 9.65 23.37
C THR A 220 20.47 9.47 23.45
N ALA A 221 21.19 9.70 22.33
CA ALA A 221 22.64 9.68 22.31
C ALA A 221 23.25 10.80 23.15
N ILE A 222 22.81 12.04 22.95
CA ILE A 222 23.29 13.22 23.69
C ILE A 222 22.99 13.11 25.18
N LEU A 223 21.77 12.76 25.56
CA LEU A 223 21.40 12.55 26.97
C LEU A 223 22.21 11.42 27.60
N GLY A 224 22.58 10.41 26.81
CA GLY A 224 23.48 9.35 27.24
C GLY A 224 24.87 9.79 27.62
N SER A 225 25.53 10.48 26.71
CA SER A 225 26.86 11.01 26.94
C SER A 225 26.87 12.04 28.05
N LEU A 226 25.90 12.97 28.10
CA LEU A 226 25.80 13.96 29.17
C LEU A 226 25.59 13.29 30.53
N GLY A 227 24.69 12.29 30.61
CA GLY A 227 24.50 11.52 31.83
C GLY A 227 25.78 10.82 32.30
N SER A 228 26.58 10.26 31.37
CA SER A 228 27.86 9.64 31.70
C SER A 228 28.93 10.65 32.15
N GLN A 229 29.00 11.83 31.53
CA GLN A 229 29.95 12.89 31.88
C GLN A 229 29.62 13.48 33.26
N ILE A 230 28.33 13.77 33.52
CA ILE A 230 27.86 14.22 34.83
C ILE A 230 28.13 13.15 35.90
N GLY A 231 27.91 11.87 35.59
CA GLY A 231 28.25 10.76 36.48
C GLY A 231 29.74 10.67 36.80
N ALA A 232 30.62 10.91 35.82
CA ALA A 232 32.07 10.95 36.03
C ALA A 232 32.50 12.14 36.90
N LEU A 233 31.97 13.34 36.63
CA LEU A 233 32.20 14.55 37.44
C LEU A 233 31.69 14.40 38.88
N ALA A 234 30.54 13.75 39.07
CA ALA A 234 29.98 13.47 40.40
C ALA A 234 30.83 12.45 41.18
N ALA A 235 31.45 11.48 40.50
CA ALA A 235 32.35 10.51 41.11
C ALA A 235 33.69 11.13 41.54
N GLU A 236 34.20 12.15 40.83
CA GLU A 236 35.40 12.91 41.22
C GLU A 236 35.12 13.98 42.29
N GLY A 237 33.93 14.59 42.31
CA GLY A 237 33.60 15.72 43.17
C GLY A 237 32.99 15.40 44.55
N GLY A 238 32.76 14.13 44.90
CA GLY A 238 32.24 13.72 46.21
C GLY A 238 30.87 14.28 46.59
N GLY A 239 30.08 14.79 45.64
CA GLY A 239 28.84 15.51 45.89
C GLY A 239 27.58 14.69 45.59
N ALA A 240 26.76 14.45 46.60
CA ALA A 240 25.43 13.82 46.49
C ALA A 240 24.46 14.55 45.53
N ALA A 241 24.75 15.81 45.17
CA ALA A 241 23.97 16.62 44.23
C ALA A 241 24.04 16.10 42.78
N GLY A 242 25.11 15.39 42.37
CA GLY A 242 25.24 14.84 41.02
C GLY A 242 24.33 13.64 40.76
N GLY A 243 23.98 12.87 41.80
CA GLY A 243 23.11 11.70 41.69
C GLY A 243 21.66 12.04 41.37
N GLY A 244 21.13 13.14 41.92
CA GLY A 244 19.76 13.60 41.67
C GLY A 244 19.55 14.12 40.24
N LEU A 245 20.56 14.77 39.66
CA LEU A 245 20.53 15.23 38.27
C LEU A 245 20.66 14.05 37.28
N MET A 246 21.49 13.07 37.61
CA MET A 246 21.62 11.83 36.83
C MET A 246 20.33 10.99 36.84
N ASP A 247 19.56 11.02 37.93
CA ASP A 247 18.24 10.39 38.06
C ASP A 247 17.13 11.18 37.34
N ALA A 248 17.24 12.52 37.28
CA ALA A 248 16.34 13.38 36.50
C ALA A 248 16.55 13.23 34.98
N PHE A 249 17.79 12.98 34.54
CA PHE A 249 18.12 12.55 33.17
C PHE A 249 18.07 11.03 32.98
N GLY A 250 17.45 10.32 33.94
CA GLY A 250 17.38 8.87 34.03
C GLY A 250 16.92 8.20 32.73
N SER A 251 17.24 6.91 32.61
CA SER A 251 17.18 6.09 31.39
C SER A 251 15.91 6.29 30.57
N GLY A 252 15.92 7.28 29.67
CA GLY A 252 14.81 7.54 28.74
C GLY A 252 14.47 6.28 27.95
N VAL A 253 13.28 6.26 27.33
CA VAL A 253 12.83 5.10 26.55
C VAL A 253 13.92 4.73 25.52
N PRO A 254 14.41 3.48 25.53
CA PRO A 254 15.40 3.05 24.55
C PRO A 254 14.87 3.25 23.13
N THR A 255 15.71 3.85 22.28
CA THR A 255 15.38 4.12 20.87
C THR A 255 14.93 2.84 20.14
N TYR A 256 15.44 1.68 20.55
CA TYR A 256 15.00 0.36 20.08
C TYR A 256 13.47 0.15 20.17
N TYR A 257 12.90 0.31 21.37
CA TYR A 257 11.46 0.08 21.60
C TYR A 257 10.61 1.17 20.95
N PHE A 258 11.05 2.42 21.04
CA PHE A 258 10.36 3.54 20.41
C PHE A 258 10.22 3.35 18.90
N GLN A 259 11.29 2.88 18.25
CA GLN A 259 11.29 2.62 16.82
C GLN A 259 10.36 1.49 16.40
N ILE A 260 10.26 0.42 17.20
CA ILE A 260 9.31 -0.68 16.90
C ILE A 260 7.88 -0.15 16.91
N ILE A 261 7.52 0.65 17.92
CA ILE A 261 6.17 1.21 18.07
C ILE A 261 5.84 2.12 16.87
N VAL A 262 6.75 3.05 16.52
CA VAL A 262 6.56 3.95 15.39
C VAL A 262 6.53 3.20 14.05
N GLY A 263 7.40 2.21 13.86
CA GLY A 263 7.43 1.39 12.65
C GLY A 263 6.14 0.59 12.47
N LEU A 264 5.60 0.03 13.55
CA LEU A 264 4.31 -0.67 13.54
C LEU A 264 3.18 0.30 13.21
N TYR A 265 3.20 1.51 13.78
CA TYR A 265 2.24 2.57 13.45
C TYR A 265 2.26 2.94 11.96
N VAL A 266 3.44 3.06 11.34
CA VAL A 266 3.57 3.32 9.90
C VAL A 266 2.88 2.22 9.08
N VAL A 267 3.14 0.95 9.39
CA VAL A 267 2.48 -0.20 8.72
C VAL A 267 0.96 -0.14 8.91
N GLN A 268 0.47 0.14 10.12
CA GLN A 268 -0.98 0.24 10.38
C GLN A 268 -1.64 1.38 9.60
N ILE A 269 -1.04 2.57 9.57
CA ILE A 269 -1.59 3.71 8.86
C ILE A 269 -1.60 3.46 7.35
N VAL A 270 -0.52 2.90 6.80
CA VAL A 270 -0.48 2.56 5.36
C VAL A 270 -1.57 1.54 5.01
N TYR A 271 -1.82 0.59 5.90
CA TYR A 271 -2.85 -0.42 5.71
C TYR A 271 -4.25 0.20 5.68
N ILE A 272 -4.57 1.01 6.70
CA ILE A 272 -5.87 1.67 6.84
C ILE A 272 -6.11 2.62 5.66
N LEU A 273 -5.14 3.48 5.32
CA LEU A 273 -5.28 4.43 4.22
C LEU A 273 -5.42 3.71 2.87
N SER A 274 -4.72 2.59 2.67
CA SER A 274 -4.85 1.78 1.45
C SER A 274 -6.25 1.16 1.33
N LEU A 275 -6.80 0.66 2.44
CA LEU A 275 -8.17 0.15 2.49
C LEU A 275 -9.18 1.25 2.15
N MET A 276 -9.02 2.44 2.74
CA MET A 276 -9.90 3.59 2.47
C MET A 276 -9.83 4.04 1.00
N ILE A 277 -8.63 4.18 0.42
CA ILE A 277 -8.48 4.55 -0.99
C ILE A 277 -9.19 3.54 -1.90
N ASN A 278 -9.04 2.23 -1.62
CA ASN A 278 -9.73 1.24 -2.42
C ASN A 278 -11.25 1.33 -2.30
N GLY A 279 -11.76 1.52 -1.07
CA GLY A 279 -13.19 1.68 -0.81
C GLY A 279 -13.78 2.88 -1.56
N ILE A 280 -13.09 4.02 -1.59
CA ILE A 280 -13.54 5.21 -2.32
C ILE A 280 -13.48 5.00 -3.84
N GLN A 281 -12.41 4.39 -4.36
CA GLN A 281 -12.18 4.31 -5.81
C GLN A 281 -12.88 3.14 -6.52
N ASN A 282 -13.04 2.01 -5.84
CA ASN A 282 -13.49 0.76 -6.47
C ASN A 282 -14.62 0.09 -5.68
N GLY A 283 -15.09 0.69 -4.58
CA GLY A 283 -16.11 0.09 -3.73
C GLY A 283 -15.63 -1.22 -3.09
N SER A 284 -16.50 -2.23 -3.10
CA SER A 284 -16.27 -3.55 -2.48
C SER A 284 -15.42 -4.53 -3.31
N ASP A 285 -14.42 -4.02 -4.05
CA ASP A 285 -13.50 -4.87 -4.84
C ASP A 285 -12.37 -5.42 -3.95
N LYS A 286 -12.62 -6.59 -3.34
CA LYS A 286 -11.65 -7.32 -2.47
C LYS A 286 -10.36 -7.70 -3.18
N LEU A 287 -10.40 -7.88 -4.51
CA LEU A 287 -9.21 -8.23 -5.28
C LEU A 287 -8.30 -7.01 -5.40
N ASN A 288 -8.87 -5.87 -5.82
CA ASN A 288 -8.11 -4.64 -5.95
C ASN A 288 -7.63 -4.12 -4.59
N GLU A 289 -8.40 -4.33 -3.53
CA GLU A 289 -8.03 -4.03 -2.14
C GLU A 289 -6.70 -4.67 -1.77
N ARG A 290 -6.61 -6.00 -1.90
CA ARG A 290 -5.40 -6.78 -1.58
C ARG A 290 -4.22 -6.35 -2.43
N TYR A 291 -4.45 -6.08 -3.72
CA TYR A 291 -3.40 -5.60 -4.60
C TYR A 291 -2.85 -4.23 -4.18
N LEU A 292 -3.75 -3.29 -3.86
CA LEU A 292 -3.39 -1.92 -3.48
C LEU A 292 -2.63 -1.90 -2.15
N ILE A 293 -3.13 -2.63 -1.14
CA ILE A 293 -2.46 -2.83 0.14
C ILE A 293 -1.06 -3.40 -0.12
N GLY A 294 -0.96 -4.49 -0.88
CA GLY A 294 0.33 -5.15 -1.15
C GLY A 294 1.36 -4.21 -1.77
N LYS A 295 0.95 -3.42 -2.77
CA LYS A 295 1.81 -2.46 -3.46
C LYS A 295 2.23 -1.30 -2.55
N ASN A 296 1.28 -0.74 -1.81
CA ASN A 296 1.51 0.43 -0.97
C ASN A 296 2.35 0.08 0.26
N GLU A 297 2.00 -0.99 0.98
CA GLU A 297 2.78 -1.51 2.12
C GLU A 297 4.24 -1.71 1.75
N THR A 298 4.50 -2.48 0.69
CA THR A 298 5.86 -2.78 0.25
C THR A 298 6.64 -1.49 -0.04
N LYS A 299 6.06 -0.55 -0.80
CA LYS A 299 6.75 0.69 -1.18
C LYS A 299 6.99 1.59 0.05
N SER A 300 5.97 1.81 0.86
CA SER A 300 6.00 2.73 2.00
C SER A 300 6.90 2.23 3.12
N THR A 301 6.87 0.94 3.45
CA THR A 301 7.76 0.35 4.46
C THR A 301 9.22 0.45 4.03
N ILE A 302 9.55 0.19 2.76
CA ILE A 302 10.92 0.33 2.24
C ILE A 302 11.39 1.79 2.35
N ILE A 303 10.55 2.74 1.95
CA ILE A 303 10.88 4.17 2.04
C ILE A 303 11.11 4.59 3.50
N TYR A 304 10.22 4.17 4.41
CA TYR A 304 10.37 4.44 5.84
C TYR A 304 11.71 3.92 6.37
N CYS A 305 12.03 2.65 6.08
CA CYS A 305 13.26 2.02 6.55
C CYS A 305 14.51 2.73 5.99
N ALA A 306 14.49 3.13 4.71
CA ALA A 306 15.58 3.86 4.09
C ALA A 306 15.79 5.24 4.72
N ILE A 307 14.71 6.01 4.91
CA ILE A 307 14.77 7.35 5.52
C ILE A 307 15.23 7.25 6.98
N ALA A 308 14.64 6.34 7.75
CA ALA A 308 14.98 6.15 9.16
C ALA A 308 16.46 5.74 9.31
N PHE A 309 16.94 4.81 8.50
CA PHE A 309 18.34 4.38 8.49
C PHE A 309 19.30 5.54 8.19
N PHE A 310 19.02 6.30 7.12
CA PHE A 310 19.88 7.41 6.71
C PHE A 310 19.91 8.53 7.76
N LEU A 311 18.74 8.93 8.28
CA LEU A 311 18.65 10.01 9.27
C LEU A 311 19.26 9.62 10.62
N MET A 312 19.11 8.36 11.05
CA MET A 312 19.78 7.88 12.26
C MET A 312 21.29 7.96 12.13
N LEU A 313 21.86 7.52 11.00
CA LEU A 313 23.30 7.63 10.76
C LEU A 313 23.76 9.10 10.73
N MET A 314 23.06 9.93 9.97
CA MET A 314 23.41 11.34 9.80
C MET A 314 23.38 12.10 11.14
N PHE A 315 22.30 11.98 11.91
CA PHE A 315 22.19 12.69 13.18
C PHE A 315 23.10 12.13 14.26
N ASN A 316 23.44 10.84 14.22
CA ASN A 316 24.41 10.29 15.17
C ASN A 316 25.82 10.85 14.94
N ILE A 317 26.25 11.01 13.68
CA ILE A 317 27.52 11.68 13.35
C ILE A 317 27.54 13.11 13.94
N ILE A 318 26.45 13.85 13.76
CA ILE A 318 26.31 15.22 14.29
C ILE A 318 26.35 15.22 15.83
N ALA A 319 25.66 14.29 16.49
CA ALA A 319 25.74 14.13 17.94
C ALA A 319 27.19 13.87 18.39
N GLY A 320 27.91 12.99 17.68
CA GLY A 320 29.32 12.71 17.93
C GLY A 320 30.21 13.95 17.81
N THR A 321 30.01 14.78 16.79
CA THR A 321 30.79 16.03 16.63
C THR A 321 30.50 17.04 17.74
N ILE A 322 29.23 17.20 18.13
CA ILE A 322 28.83 18.12 19.21
C ILE A 322 29.45 17.68 20.54
N LEU A 323 29.40 16.39 20.84
CA LEU A 323 29.99 15.83 22.05
C LEU A 323 31.52 15.93 22.04
N GLY A 324 32.15 15.75 20.89
CA GLY A 324 33.59 15.98 20.71
C GLY A 324 34.00 17.43 20.97
N THR A 325 33.20 18.40 20.52
CA THR A 325 33.45 19.83 20.80
C THR A 325 33.26 20.18 22.28
N ILE A 326 32.29 19.58 22.97
CA ILE A 326 32.06 19.80 24.40
C ILE A 326 33.17 19.16 25.25
N GLY A 327 33.69 17.99 24.85
CA GLY A 327 34.80 17.32 25.53
C GLY A 327 36.16 17.99 25.31
N GLY A 328 36.33 18.75 24.22
CA GLY A 328 37.56 19.47 23.90
C GLY A 328 37.72 20.83 24.59
N SER A 329 36.67 21.39 25.19
CA SER A 329 36.73 22.70 25.87
C SER A 329 37.02 22.61 27.38
N VAL A 330 37.37 21.43 27.89
CA VAL A 330 37.71 21.19 29.31
C VAL A 330 39.16 20.66 29.45
N GLY A 331 39.99 20.80 28.42
CA GLY A 331 41.43 20.52 28.44
C GLY A 331 42.25 21.79 28.57
#